data_AF-A0A127B3A2-F1
#
_entry.id   AF-A0A127B3A2-F1
#
_cell.length_a   1.000
_cell.length_b   1.000
_cell.length_c   1.000
_cell.angle_alpha   90.00
_cell.angle_beta   90.00
_cell.angle_gamma   90.00
#
_symmetry.space_group_name_H-M   'P 1'
#
loop_
_entity.id
_entity.type
_entity.pdbx_description
1 polymer ?
#
loop_
_entity_poly.entity_id
_entity_poly.type
_entity_poly.pdbx_seq_one_letter_code
_entity_poly.pdbx_strand_id
1 'polypeptide(L)'
;MSEEDKEIYYRTYFGQSHDYYYDKLEQYQAGRKFTFNFYAFFLGLPWLLYRKMNRFALFLLVVVVGQSILLNYLLEQKFITAVNAFWYERGAMLFWGLVTGFLANYFYMRQAQREVDKAIAATPNEDTALELLSQKGGVTFIPHIVIAVMLLVLLLMGQ
;
A
#
# COMPACT_ATOMS: atom_id res chain seq x y z
N MET A 1 -28.95 6.17 0.46
CA MET A 1 -27.96 6.39 1.52
C MET A 1 -27.09 7.54 1.06
N SER A 2 -27.16 8.67 1.77
CA SER A 2 -26.33 9.85 1.54
C SER A 2 -24.86 9.53 1.83
N GLU A 3 -23.92 10.41 1.46
CA GLU A 3 -22.51 10.27 1.86
C GLU A 3 -22.32 10.46 3.37
N GLU A 4 -23.16 11.27 4.00
CA GLU A 4 -23.21 11.49 5.45
C GLU A 4 -23.60 10.19 6.18
N ASP A 5 -24.55 9.44 5.61
CA ASP A 5 -24.95 8.12 6.12
C ASP A 5 -23.82 7.07 6.02
N LYS A 6 -22.81 7.28 5.16
CA LYS A 6 -21.69 6.33 4.98
C LYS A 6 -20.51 6.58 5.92
N GLU A 7 -20.51 7.67 6.67
CA GLU A 7 -19.36 8.09 7.49
C GLU A 7 -18.91 7.01 8.47
N ILE A 8 -19.84 6.41 9.21
CA ILE A 8 -19.55 5.37 10.20
C ILE A 8 -18.85 4.15 9.58
N TYR A 9 -19.23 3.76 8.36
CA TYR A 9 -18.61 2.65 7.63
C TYR A 9 -17.16 2.97 7.26
N TYR A 10 -16.89 4.17 6.76
CA TYR A 10 -15.55 4.60 6.40
C TYR A 10 -14.65 4.74 7.63
N ARG A 11 -15.13 5.37 8.70
CA ARG A 11 -14.36 5.48 9.95
C ARG A 11 -14.03 4.11 10.52
N THR A 12 -14.99 3.18 10.52
CA THR A 12 -14.78 1.79 10.93
C THR A 12 -13.73 1.09 10.06
N TYR A 13 -13.79 1.28 8.74
CA TYR A 13 -12.78 0.76 7.82
C TYR A 13 -11.39 1.36 8.05
N PHE A 14 -11.28 2.65 8.36
CA PHE A 14 -9.97 3.28 8.59
C PHE A 14 -9.37 2.94 9.97
N GLY A 15 -10.21 2.55 10.93
CA GLY A 15 -9.80 2.12 12.27
C GLY A 15 -9.10 3.24 13.04
N GLN A 16 -7.94 2.95 13.63
CA GLN A 16 -7.19 3.89 14.47
C GLN A 16 -6.73 5.16 13.73
N SER A 17 -6.65 5.14 12.40
CA SER A 17 -6.21 6.29 11.60
C SER A 17 -7.38 7.01 10.93
N HIS A 18 -8.59 6.89 11.46
CA HIS A 18 -9.79 7.39 10.80
C HIS A 18 -9.73 8.89 10.51
N ASP A 19 -9.26 9.73 11.43
CA ASP A 19 -9.23 11.18 11.19
C ASP A 19 -8.41 11.57 9.96
N TYR A 20 -7.19 11.03 9.85
CA TYR A 20 -6.32 11.30 8.71
C TYR A 20 -6.94 10.79 7.40
N TYR A 21 -7.47 9.56 7.38
CA TYR A 21 -7.97 8.99 6.13
C TYR A 21 -9.36 9.47 5.74
N TYR A 22 -10.15 9.94 6.70
CA TYR A 22 -11.42 10.59 6.42
C TYR A 22 -11.19 11.95 5.75
N ASP A 23 -10.24 12.77 6.21
CA ASP A 23 -9.80 13.98 5.49
C ASP A 23 -9.33 13.65 4.05
N LYS A 24 -8.56 12.56 3.86
CA LYS A 24 -8.17 12.14 2.50
C LYS A 24 -9.34 11.66 1.65
N LEU A 25 -10.37 11.08 2.26
CA LEU A 25 -11.58 10.65 1.57
C LEU A 25 -12.37 11.85 1.08
N GLU A 26 -12.58 12.85 1.94
CA GLU A 26 -13.27 14.10 1.56
C GLU A 26 -12.56 14.78 0.39
N GLN A 27 -11.23 14.91 0.47
CA GLN A 27 -10.42 15.46 -0.63
C GLN A 27 -10.58 14.63 -1.92
N TYR A 28 -10.56 13.30 -1.81
CA TYR A 28 -10.74 12.40 -2.94
C TYR A 28 -12.13 12.52 -3.57
N GLN A 29 -13.18 12.66 -2.77
CA GLN A 29 -14.57 12.84 -3.21
C GLN A 29 -14.78 14.22 -3.84
N ALA A 30 -14.13 15.26 -3.31
CA ALA A 30 -14.09 16.61 -3.88
C ALA A 30 -13.25 16.73 -5.18
N GLY A 31 -12.75 15.62 -5.72
CA GLY A 31 -12.02 15.58 -7.00
C GLY A 31 -10.50 15.64 -6.89
N ARG A 32 -9.94 15.88 -5.70
CA ARG A 32 -8.49 15.84 -5.47
C ARG A 32 -8.01 14.40 -5.30
N LYS A 33 -7.86 13.69 -6.42
CA LYS A 33 -7.55 12.26 -6.46
C LYS A 33 -6.15 11.91 -5.95
N PHE A 34 -5.17 12.79 -6.13
CA PHE A 34 -3.78 12.56 -5.72
C PHE A 34 -3.41 13.48 -4.56
N THR A 35 -3.05 12.86 -3.44
CA THR A 35 -2.54 13.54 -2.24
C THR A 35 -1.28 12.82 -1.79
N PHE A 36 -0.31 13.59 -1.30
CA PHE A 36 0.98 13.02 -0.89
C PHE A 36 0.84 12.29 0.46
N ASN A 37 1.33 11.06 0.51
CA ASN A 37 1.43 10.23 1.70
C ASN A 37 2.91 10.12 2.11
N PHE A 38 3.27 10.85 3.16
CA PHE A 38 4.64 10.89 3.68
C PHE A 38 5.14 9.50 4.12
N TYR A 39 4.30 8.74 4.83
CA TYR A 39 4.68 7.40 5.28
C TYR A 39 4.90 6.44 4.12
N ALA A 40 4.04 6.47 3.10
CA ALA A 40 4.20 5.63 1.92
C ALA A 40 5.46 5.98 1.10
N PHE A 41 5.87 7.25 1.10
CA PHE A 41 7.11 7.67 0.44
C PHE A 41 8.34 7.08 1.12
N PHE A 42 8.45 7.18 2.45
CA PHE A 42 9.63 6.68 3.18
C PHE A 42 9.63 5.17 3.39
N LEU A 43 8.47 4.57 3.63
CA LEU A 43 8.35 3.16 3.96
C LEU A 43 8.02 2.27 2.76
N GLY A 44 7.54 2.82 1.64
CA GLY A 44 7.27 2.08 0.41
C GLY A 44 6.37 0.85 0.62
N LEU A 45 6.88 -0.31 0.20
CA LEU A 45 6.17 -1.60 0.25
C LEU A 45 5.70 -1.98 1.67
N PRO A 46 6.53 -1.90 2.74
CA PRO A 46 6.09 -2.08 4.12
C PRO A 46 4.82 -1.29 4.50
N TRP A 47 4.67 -0.05 4.05
CA TRP A 47 3.48 0.73 4.35
C TRP A 47 2.22 0.20 3.64
N LEU A 48 2.36 -0.20 2.38
CA LEU A 48 1.25 -0.78 1.61
C LEU A 48 0.74 -2.07 2.28
N LEU A 49 1.66 -2.94 2.71
CA LEU A 49 1.30 -4.17 3.44
C LEU A 49 0.67 -3.86 4.80
N TYR A 50 1.20 -2.87 5.52
CA TYR A 50 0.67 -2.43 6.81
C TYR A 50 -0.79 -1.99 6.71
N ARG A 51 -1.15 -1.26 5.65
CA ARG A 51 -2.53 -0.82 5.34
C ARG A 51 -3.37 -1.85 4.60
N LYS A 52 -2.95 -3.12 4.57
CA LYS A 52 -3.64 -4.24 3.89
C LYS A 52 -3.88 -3.99 2.39
N MET A 53 -3.04 -3.20 1.73
CA MET A 53 -3.11 -2.94 0.28
C MET A 53 -2.37 -4.01 -0.53
N ASN A 54 -2.66 -5.29 -0.25
CA ASN A 54 -1.87 -6.44 -0.70
C ASN A 54 -1.75 -6.53 -2.23
N ARG A 55 -2.79 -6.14 -2.98
CA ARG A 55 -2.77 -6.15 -4.45
C ARG A 55 -1.80 -5.10 -5.01
N PHE A 56 -1.80 -3.90 -4.45
CA PHE A 56 -0.89 -2.84 -4.89
C PHE A 56 0.55 -3.14 -4.44
N ALA A 57 0.71 -3.65 -3.23
CA ALA A 57 2.01 -4.14 -2.73
C ALA A 57 2.59 -5.24 -3.64
N LEU A 58 1.79 -6.27 -3.99
CA LEU A 58 2.26 -7.35 -4.86
C LEU A 58 2.66 -6.84 -6.25
N PHE A 59 1.86 -5.95 -6.84
CA PHE A 59 2.20 -5.33 -8.13
C PHE A 59 3.53 -4.59 -8.04
N LEU A 60 3.70 -3.74 -7.04
CA LEU A 60 4.92 -2.95 -6.85
C LEU A 60 6.13 -3.86 -6.63
N LEU A 61 5.98 -4.92 -5.82
CA LEU A 61 7.03 -5.91 -5.57
C LEU A 61 7.50 -6.57 -6.87
N VAL A 62 6.56 -7.06 -7.69
CA VAL A 62 6.88 -7.72 -8.98
C VAL A 62 7.63 -6.76 -9.90
N VAL A 63 7.18 -5.51 -9.99
CA VAL A 63 7.83 -4.52 -10.86
C VAL A 63 9.24 -4.16 -10.37
N VAL A 64 9.42 -3.91 -9.07
CA VAL A 64 10.73 -3.57 -8.49
C VAL A 64 11.71 -4.74 -8.58
N VAL A 65 11.26 -5.97 -8.31
CA VAL A 65 12.08 -7.18 -8.47
C VAL A 65 12.45 -7.39 -9.92
N GLY A 66 11.49 -7.28 -10.85
CA GLY A 66 11.75 -7.41 -12.29
C GLY A 66 12.74 -6.37 -12.80
N GLN A 67 12.63 -5.12 -12.34
CA GLN A 67 13.59 -4.06 -12.62
C GLN A 67 14.99 -4.43 -12.11
N SER A 68 15.10 -4.96 -10.90
CA SER A 68 16.38 -5.35 -10.29
C SER A 68 17.04 -6.50 -11.06
N ILE A 69 16.25 -7.51 -11.46
CA ILE A 69 16.73 -8.63 -12.28
C ILE A 69 17.26 -8.12 -13.62
N LEU A 70 16.50 -7.23 -14.30
CA LEU A 70 16.91 -6.64 -15.57
C LEU A 70 18.21 -5.84 -15.43
N LEU A 71 18.33 -5.02 -14.39
CA LEU A 71 19.53 -4.22 -14.14
C LEU A 71 20.76 -5.11 -13.94
N ASN A 72 20.64 -6.17 -13.14
CA ASN A 72 21.71 -7.13 -12.91
C ASN A 72 22.10 -7.85 -14.20
N TYR A 73 21.12 -8.28 -15.00
CA TYR A 73 21.40 -8.88 -16.31
C TYR A 73 22.18 -7.92 -17.24
N LEU A 74 21.77 -6.65 -17.32
CA LEU A 74 22.46 -5.65 -18.15
C LEU A 74 23.91 -5.40 -17.67
N LEU A 75 24.13 -5.43 -16.36
CA LEU A 75 25.45 -5.29 -15.75
C LEU A 75 26.34 -6.51 -16.06
N GLU A 76 25.82 -7.73 -15.91
CA GLU A 76 26.53 -8.98 -16.21
C GLU A 76 26.94 -9.08 -17.69
N GLN A 77 26.04 -8.68 -18.59
CA GLN A 77 26.31 -8.62 -20.03
C GLN A 77 27.18 -7.43 -20.44
N LYS A 78 27.63 -6.60 -19.48
CA LYS A 78 28.47 -5.42 -19.69
C LYS A 78 27.86 -4.35 -20.61
N PHE A 79 26.53 -4.32 -20.74
CA PHE A 79 25.83 -3.24 -21.45
C PHE A 79 25.87 -1.92 -20.66
N ILE A 80 25.98 -2.01 -19.33
CA ILE A 80 26.13 -0.88 -18.42
C ILE A 80 27.31 -1.10 -17.47
N THR A 81 27.84 -0.03 -16.90
CA THR A 81 28.90 -0.13 -15.88
C THR A 81 28.31 -0.19 -14.46
N ALA A 82 29.13 -0.60 -13.49
CA ALA A 82 28.77 -0.54 -12.07
C ALA A 82 28.40 0.89 -11.61
N VAL A 83 29.06 1.91 -12.17
CA VAL A 83 28.74 3.33 -11.88
C VAL A 83 27.34 3.68 -12.40
N ASN A 84 26.97 3.23 -13.60
CA ASN A 84 25.62 3.45 -14.14
C ASN A 84 24.57 2.75 -13.27
N ALA A 85 24.79 1.49 -12.89
CA ALA A 85 23.87 0.75 -12.04
C ALA A 85 23.69 1.41 -10.66
N PHE A 86 24.77 1.89 -10.05
CA PHE A 86 24.74 2.59 -8.76
C PHE A 86 23.85 3.84 -8.75
N TRP A 87 23.93 4.65 -9.82
CA TRP A 87 23.10 5.86 -9.95
C TRP A 87 21.66 5.53 -10.32
N TYR A 88 21.46 4.51 -11.16
CA TYR A 88 20.13 4.02 -11.51
C TYR A 88 19.37 3.55 -10.25
N GLU A 89 19.98 2.76 -9.37
CA GLU A 89 19.33 2.27 -8.14
C GLU A 89 18.88 3.43 -7.22
N ARG A 90 19.70 4.47 -7.07
CA ARG A 90 19.33 5.67 -6.29
C ARG A 90 18.18 6.43 -6.92
N GLY A 91 18.23 6.60 -8.24
CA GLY A 91 17.15 7.22 -9.01
C GLY A 91 15.85 6.42 -8.89
N ALA A 92 15.94 5.09 -9.00
CA ALA A 92 14.81 4.18 -8.87
C ALA A 92 14.22 4.20 -7.45
N MET A 93 15.05 4.22 -6.41
CA MET A 93 14.60 4.34 -5.02
C MET A 93 13.76 5.62 -4.82
N LEU A 94 14.28 6.77 -5.27
CA LEU A 94 13.55 8.03 -5.17
C LEU A 94 12.27 8.02 -6.02
N PHE A 95 12.36 7.51 -7.25
CA PHE A 95 11.23 7.38 -8.15
C PHE A 95 10.12 6.53 -7.52
N TRP A 96 10.43 5.34 -7.02
CA TRP A 96 9.44 4.46 -6.40
C TRP A 96 8.88 5.05 -5.11
N GLY A 97 9.69 5.75 -4.31
CA GLY A 97 9.21 6.52 -3.17
C GLY A 97 8.18 7.59 -3.56
N LEU A 98 8.42 8.33 -4.64
CA LEU A 98 7.46 9.31 -5.16
C LEU A 98 6.19 8.64 -5.68
N VAL A 99 6.33 7.54 -6.43
CA VAL A 99 5.20 6.74 -6.94
C VAL A 99 4.31 6.29 -5.78
N THR A 100 4.88 5.68 -4.73
CA THR A 100 4.10 5.25 -3.57
C THR A 100 3.55 6.45 -2.79
N GLY A 101 4.33 7.51 -2.63
CA GLY A 101 3.93 8.74 -1.96
C GLY A 101 2.67 9.35 -2.57
N PHE A 102 2.59 9.48 -3.89
CA PHE A 102 1.43 10.07 -4.56
C PHE A 102 0.27 9.10 -4.80
N LEU A 103 0.55 7.81 -5.02
CA LEU A 103 -0.49 6.84 -5.40
C LEU A 103 -1.08 6.06 -4.22
N ALA A 104 -0.41 5.98 -3.08
CA ALA A 104 -0.90 5.18 -1.95
C ALA A 104 -2.26 5.66 -1.44
N ASN A 105 -2.46 6.96 -1.23
CA ASN A 105 -3.75 7.49 -0.80
C ASN A 105 -4.83 7.23 -1.85
N TYR A 106 -4.54 7.47 -3.14
CA TYR A 106 -5.48 7.21 -4.23
C TYR A 106 -5.97 5.75 -4.24
N PHE A 107 -5.04 4.79 -4.23
CA PHE A 107 -5.41 3.38 -4.25
C PHE A 107 -6.09 2.94 -2.96
N TYR A 108 -5.72 3.53 -1.81
CA TYR A 108 -6.35 3.21 -0.53
C TYR A 108 -7.79 3.71 -0.48
N MET A 109 -8.08 4.93 -0.97
CA MET A 109 -9.45 5.46 -1.07
C MET A 109 -10.29 4.61 -2.02
N ARG A 110 -9.74 4.24 -3.18
CA ARG A 110 -10.43 3.34 -4.12
C ARG A 110 -10.70 1.97 -3.52
N GLN A 111 -9.80 1.44 -2.71
CA GLN A 111 -10.01 0.19 -1.98
C GLN A 111 -11.10 0.34 -0.90
N ALA A 112 -11.03 1.40 -0.10
CA ALA A 112 -11.99 1.69 0.97
C ALA A 112 -13.41 1.81 0.42
N GLN A 113 -13.62 2.62 -0.62
CA GLN A 113 -14.91 2.79 -1.26
C GLN A 113 -15.48 1.45 -1.76
N ARG A 114 -14.64 0.65 -2.43
CA ARG A 114 -15.05 -0.69 -2.90
C ARG A 114 -15.42 -1.64 -1.77
N GLU A 115 -14.72 -1.62 -0.64
CA GLU A 115 -15.03 -2.52 0.46
C GLU A 115 -16.25 -2.05 1.27
N VAL A 116 -16.43 -0.73 1.44
CA VAL A 116 -17.63 -0.13 2.05
C VAL A 116 -18.87 -0.44 1.21
N ASP A 117 -18.84 -0.16 -0.10
CA ASP A 117 -19.98 -0.42 -0.98
C ASP A 117 -20.34 -1.90 -1.03
N LYS A 118 -19.34 -2.81 -1.00
CA LYS A 118 -19.59 -4.25 -0.91
C LYS A 118 -20.21 -4.66 0.42
N ALA A 119 -19.74 -4.12 1.54
CA ALA A 119 -20.26 -4.48 2.86
C ALA A 119 -21.74 -4.08 2.99
N ILE A 120 -22.08 -2.86 2.57
CA ILE A 120 -23.46 -2.35 2.56
C ILE A 120 -24.34 -3.18 1.62
N ALA A 121 -23.85 -3.55 0.43
CA ALA A 121 -24.62 -4.35 -0.52
C ALA A 121 -24.80 -5.81 -0.09
N ALA A 122 -23.82 -6.38 0.64
CA ALA A 122 -23.83 -7.77 1.05
C ALA A 122 -24.65 -8.04 2.31
N THR A 123 -24.95 -7.01 3.12
CA THR A 123 -25.61 -7.22 4.40
C THR A 123 -26.62 -6.13 4.72
N PRO A 124 -27.91 -6.48 4.93
CA PRO A 124 -28.93 -5.49 5.32
C PRO A 124 -28.81 -5.04 6.78
N ASN A 125 -27.98 -5.70 7.60
CA ASN A 125 -27.70 -5.33 8.98
C ASN A 125 -26.42 -4.48 9.06
N GLU A 126 -26.53 -3.28 9.65
CA GLU A 126 -25.43 -2.34 9.86
C GLU A 126 -24.30 -2.93 10.73
N ASP A 127 -24.62 -3.54 11.87
CA ASP A 127 -23.62 -4.09 12.80
C ASP A 127 -22.72 -5.13 12.11
N THR A 128 -23.32 -5.99 11.30
CA THR A 128 -22.58 -7.00 10.54
C THR A 128 -21.71 -6.38 9.46
N ALA A 129 -22.19 -5.33 8.78
CA ALA A 129 -21.39 -4.59 7.80
C ALA A 129 -20.20 -3.88 8.48
N LEU A 130 -20.41 -3.28 9.65
CA LEU A 130 -19.36 -2.64 10.44
C LEU A 130 -18.31 -3.66 10.92
N GLU A 131 -18.74 -4.83 11.40
CA GLU A 131 -17.83 -5.91 11.80
C GLU A 131 -16.95 -6.35 10.62
N LEU A 132 -17.55 -6.60 9.45
CA LEU A 132 -16.81 -6.96 8.23
C LEU A 132 -15.78 -5.90 7.83
N LEU A 133 -16.14 -4.62 7.92
CA LEU A 133 -15.24 -3.51 7.58
C LEU A 133 -14.09 -3.39 8.56
N SER A 134 -14.33 -3.60 9.86
CA SER A 134 -13.29 -3.57 10.90
C SER A 134 -12.20 -4.62 10.64
N GLN A 135 -12.58 -5.79 10.11
CA GLN A 135 -11.63 -6.87 9.81
C GLN A 135 -10.83 -6.60 8.52
N LYS A 136 -11.47 -6.03 7.50
CA LYS A 136 -10.84 -5.73 6.20
C LYS A 136 -9.97 -4.49 6.22
N GLY A 137 -10.34 -3.52 7.05
CA GLY A 137 -9.72 -2.22 7.17
C GLY A 137 -8.58 -2.16 8.19
N GLY A 138 -8.23 -0.95 8.61
CA GLY A 138 -7.21 -0.68 9.63
C GLY A 138 -5.81 -1.10 9.20
N VAL A 139 -5.10 -1.74 10.12
CA VAL A 139 -3.67 -2.03 9.99
C VAL A 139 -3.33 -3.47 10.39
N THR A 140 -2.18 -3.98 9.95
CA THR A 140 -1.65 -5.29 10.36
C THR A 140 -0.13 -5.34 10.28
N PHE A 141 0.50 -6.09 11.19
CA PHE A 141 1.94 -6.38 11.18
C PHE A 141 2.26 -7.80 10.70
N ILE A 142 1.24 -8.63 10.40
CA ILE A 142 1.45 -10.04 10.02
C ILE A 142 2.41 -10.18 8.83
N PRO A 143 2.25 -9.43 7.70
CA PRO A 143 3.19 -9.55 6.59
C PRO A 143 4.64 -9.20 6.98
N HIS A 144 4.84 -8.20 7.85
CA HIS A 144 6.16 -7.78 8.32
C HIS A 144 6.81 -8.86 9.18
N ILE A 145 6.04 -9.48 10.09
CA ILE A 145 6.52 -10.58 10.92
C ILE A 145 6.94 -11.76 10.04
N VAL A 146 6.11 -12.13 9.06
CA VAL A 146 6.42 -13.23 8.12
C VAL A 146 7.71 -12.94 7.36
N ILE A 147 7.87 -11.73 6.82
CA ILE A 147 9.10 -11.32 6.11
C ILE A 147 10.31 -11.34 7.04
N ALA A 148 10.19 -10.82 8.26
CA ALA A 148 11.28 -10.80 9.24
C ALA A 148 11.74 -12.21 9.63
N VAL A 149 10.79 -13.13 9.88
CA VAL A 149 11.10 -14.54 10.18
C VAL A 149 11.77 -15.22 8.98
N MET A 150 11.27 -14.99 7.77
CA MET A 150 11.88 -15.53 6.55
C MET A 150 13.32 -15.06 6.37
N LEU A 151 13.58 -13.76 6.55
CA LEU A 151 14.94 -13.20 6.48
C LEU A 151 15.86 -13.76 7.57
N LEU A 152 15.35 -13.95 8.79
CA LEU A 152 16.10 -14.56 9.88
C LEU A 152 16.50 -16.01 9.55
N VAL A 153 15.57 -16.81 9.02
CA VAL A 153 15.84 -18.19 8.59
C VAL A 153 16.89 -18.21 7.49
N LEU A 154 16.74 -17.38 6.46
CA LEU A 154 17.72 -17.29 5.36
C LEU A 154 19.11 -16.88 5.86
N LEU A 155 19.18 -15.97 6.83
CA LEU A 155 20.44 -15.54 7.41
C LEU A 155 21.11 -16.65 8.23
N LEU A 156 20.34 -17.46 8.96
CA LEU A 156 20.85 -18.62 9.70
C LEU A 156 21.25 -19.79 8.79
N MET A 157 20.63 -19.92 7.61
CA MET A 157 20.97 -20.94 6.61
C MET A 157 22.14 -20.54 5.69
N GLY A 158 22.37 -19.23 5.54
CA GLY A 158 23.46 -18.67 4.72
C GLY A 158 24.79 -18.51 5.46
N GLN A 159 24.88 -18.98 6.70
CA GLN A 159 26.11 -19.20 7.47
C GLN A 159 26.48 -20.68 7.41
#